data_AF-A0A3Q0IPB8-F1
#
_entry.id   AF-A0A3Q0IPB8-F1
#
_cell.length_a   1.000
_cell.length_b   1.000
_cell.length_c   1.000
_cell.angle_alpha   90.00
_cell.angle_beta   90.00
_cell.angle_gamma   90.00
#
_symmetry.space_group_name_H-M   'P 1'
#
loop_
_entity.id
_entity.type
_entity.pdbx_description
1 polymer ?
#
loop_
_entity_poly.entity_id
_entity_poly.type
_entity_poly.pdbx_seq_one_letter_code
_entity_poly.pdbx_strand_id
1 'polypeptide(L)'
;MIISSINTLSKPVVPELLSGDPEYEAKKQELRETIYDCIKNIKDPEKPATLEDLNVVYEEGVKVIFHFFYPDIKPNQMNIPTLY
;
A
#
# COMPACT_ATOMS: atom_id res chain seq x y z
N MET A 1 27.42 -26.91 -20.64
CA MET A 1 26.43 -27.59 -19.80
C MET A 1 25.84 -26.55 -18.87
N ILE A 2 24.58 -26.21 -19.12
CA ILE A 2 23.55 -25.53 -18.33
C ILE A 2 24.00 -24.63 -17.14
N ILE A 3 23.85 -23.32 -17.37
CA ILE A 3 23.43 -22.24 -16.46
C ILE A 3 23.37 -22.63 -14.98
N SER A 4 24.38 -22.22 -14.20
CA SER A 4 24.34 -22.22 -12.74
C SER A 4 23.36 -21.14 -12.25
N SER A 5 22.18 -21.61 -11.86
CA SER A 5 21.38 -21.07 -10.75
C SER A 5 20.74 -19.71 -10.95
N ILE A 6 19.76 -19.67 -11.86
CA ILE A 6 18.53 -18.91 -11.63
C ILE A 6 17.89 -19.36 -10.31
N ASN A 7 17.99 -18.53 -9.29
CA ASN A 7 16.93 -18.25 -8.32
C ASN A 7 17.48 -17.24 -7.32
N THR A 8 17.50 -15.99 -7.74
CA THR A 8 17.30 -14.87 -6.82
C THR A 8 15.95 -15.15 -6.18
N LEU A 9 15.96 -15.87 -5.06
CA LEU A 9 14.79 -16.07 -4.22
C LEU A 9 14.19 -14.69 -4.03
N SER A 10 13.03 -14.48 -4.64
CA SER A 10 12.11 -13.41 -4.30
C SER A 10 11.88 -13.56 -2.81
N LYS A 11 12.71 -12.87 -2.01
CA LYS A 11 12.57 -12.87 -0.57
C LYS A 11 11.16 -12.34 -0.34
N PRO A 12 10.27 -13.08 0.33
CA PRO A 12 8.98 -12.54 0.67
C PRO A 12 9.27 -11.37 1.62
N VAL A 13 9.18 -10.16 1.10
CA VAL A 13 9.56 -8.96 1.83
C VAL A 13 8.54 -8.81 2.95
N VAL A 14 8.96 -9.03 4.18
CA VAL A 14 8.10 -8.88 5.36
C VAL A 14 7.80 -7.40 5.57
N PRO A 15 6.51 -7.00 5.72
CA PRO A 15 6.12 -5.60 5.89
C PRO A 15 6.83 -4.92 7.07
N GLU A 16 7.19 -5.68 8.11
CA GLU A 16 7.92 -5.22 9.30
C GLU A 16 9.35 -4.73 9.01
N LEU A 17 9.97 -5.15 7.89
CA LEU A 17 11.28 -4.67 7.46
C LEU A 17 11.21 -3.51 6.45
N LEU A 18 10.01 -3.21 5.92
CA LEU A 18 9.76 -2.12 4.98
C LEU A 18 9.31 -0.82 5.65
N SER A 19 8.88 -0.87 6.90
CA SER A 19 8.35 0.27 7.67
C SER A 19 9.40 1.35 8.03
N GLY A 20 10.50 1.41 7.30
CA GLY A 20 11.54 2.43 7.38
C GLY A 20 12.41 2.50 6.13
N ASP A 21 12.05 1.78 5.05
CA ASP A 21 12.74 1.88 3.77
C ASP A 21 12.25 3.15 3.06
N PRO A 22 13.14 4.10 2.72
CA PRO A 22 12.75 5.33 2.03
C PRO A 22 12.06 5.06 0.68
N GLU A 23 12.37 3.95 0.00
CA GLU A 23 11.72 3.61 -1.26
C GLU A 23 10.25 3.21 -1.06
N TYR A 24 9.94 2.47 0.01
CA TYR A 24 8.59 2.04 0.33
C TYR A 24 7.69 3.21 0.71
N GLU A 25 8.17 4.09 1.59
CA GLU A 25 7.42 5.29 1.99
C GLU A 25 7.26 6.26 0.82
N ALA A 26 8.27 6.43 -0.04
CA ALA A 26 8.15 7.23 -1.26
C ALA A 26 7.07 6.68 -2.21
N LYS A 27 7.05 5.37 -2.44
CA LYS A 27 6.03 4.73 -3.28
C LYS A 27 4.63 4.85 -2.69
N LYS A 28 4.51 4.69 -1.38
CA LYS A 28 3.23 4.84 -0.67
C LYS A 28 2.71 6.28 -0.78
N GLN A 29 3.60 7.26 -0.66
CA GLN A 29 3.29 8.68 -0.83
C GLN A 29 2.87 8.99 -2.28
N GLU A 30 3.62 8.52 -3.28
CA GLU A 30 3.28 8.68 -4.69
C GLU A 30 1.88 8.13 -5.02
N LEU A 31 1.56 6.93 -4.52
CA LEU A 31 0.23 6.35 -4.69
C LEU A 31 -0.85 7.15 -3.98
N ARG A 32 -0.57 7.66 -2.78
CA ARG A 32 -1.49 8.49 -2.03
C ARG A 32 -1.84 9.77 -2.79
N GLU A 33 -0.82 10.46 -3.32
CA GLU A 33 -0.97 11.68 -4.15
C GLU A 33 -1.75 11.36 -5.44
N THR A 34 -1.40 10.28 -6.12
CA THR A 34 -2.08 9.85 -7.35
C THR A 34 -3.56 9.59 -7.11
N ILE A 35 -3.88 8.85 -6.04
CA ILE A 35 -5.28 8.55 -5.67
C ILE A 35 -6.02 9.85 -5.32
N TYR A 36 -5.39 10.75 -4.58
CA TYR A 36 -5.97 12.05 -4.25
C TYR A 36 -6.32 12.85 -5.50
N ASP A 37 -5.39 12.96 -6.45
CA ASP A 37 -5.61 13.65 -7.72
C ASP A 37 -6.75 13.04 -8.56
N CYS A 38 -6.93 11.72 -8.49
CA CYS A 38 -8.05 11.05 -9.14
C CYS A 38 -9.41 11.40 -8.52
N ILE A 39 -9.49 11.59 -7.20
CA ILE A 39 -10.79 11.75 -6.50
C ILE A 39 -11.16 13.20 -6.21
N LYS A 40 -10.19 14.12 -6.10
CA LYS A 40 -10.43 15.52 -5.69
C LYS A 40 -11.37 16.27 -6.62
N ASN A 41 -11.32 15.97 -7.92
CA ASN A 41 -12.10 16.64 -8.97
C ASN A 41 -13.49 16.02 -9.23
N ILE A 42 -13.85 14.95 -8.53
CA ILE A 42 -15.18 14.34 -8.66
C ILE A 42 -16.23 15.38 -8.28
N LYS A 43 -17.28 15.50 -9.11
CA LYS A 43 -18.41 16.40 -8.84
C LYS A 43 -19.39 15.78 -7.87
N ASP A 44 -19.80 16.57 -6.90
CA ASP A 44 -20.85 16.17 -5.98
C ASP A 44 -22.20 16.02 -6.73
N PRO A 45 -22.99 14.97 -6.43
CA PRO A 45 -24.25 14.72 -7.12
C PRO A 45 -25.37 15.73 -6.76
N GLU A 46 -25.24 16.44 -5.63
CA GLU A 46 -26.25 17.39 -5.14
C GLU A 46 -25.82 18.84 -5.34
N LYS A 47 -24.52 19.12 -5.38
CA LYS A 47 -23.95 20.47 -5.41
C LYS A 47 -22.99 20.65 -6.59
N PRO A 48 -22.96 21.85 -7.22
CA PRO A 48 -22.04 22.15 -8.32
C PRO A 48 -20.62 22.46 -7.81
N ALA A 49 -20.06 21.59 -6.98
CA ALA A 49 -18.74 21.72 -6.36
C ALA A 49 -17.97 20.40 -6.50
N THR A 50 -16.65 20.43 -6.33
CA THR A 50 -15.86 19.19 -6.24
C THR A 50 -15.92 18.59 -4.83
N LEU A 51 -15.53 17.32 -4.69
CA LEU A 51 -15.41 16.70 -3.36
C LEU A 51 -14.35 17.40 -2.49
N GLU A 52 -13.31 17.95 -3.11
CA GLU A 52 -12.30 18.77 -2.42
C GLU A 52 -12.89 20.09 -1.93
N ASP A 53 -13.63 20.82 -2.79
CA ASP A 53 -14.29 22.09 -2.43
C ASP A 53 -15.25 21.93 -1.24
N LEU A 54 -15.86 20.75 -1.11
CA LEU A 54 -16.80 20.42 -0.04
C LEU A 54 -16.12 19.79 1.20
N ASN A 55 -14.79 19.71 1.24
CA ASN A 55 -14.02 19.03 2.28
C ASN A 55 -14.44 17.55 2.52
N VAL A 56 -15.01 16.90 1.50
CA VAL A 56 -15.38 15.47 1.56
C VAL A 56 -14.14 14.61 1.42
N VAL A 57 -13.19 15.05 0.59
CA VAL A 57 -11.87 14.42 0.42
C VAL A 57 -10.77 15.44 0.65
N TYR A 58 -9.67 15.01 1.25
CA TYR A 58 -8.48 15.79 1.52
C TYR A 58 -7.27 14.85 1.54
N GLU A 59 -6.08 15.39 1.28
CA GLU A 59 -4.88 14.58 1.06
C GLU A 59 -4.55 13.66 2.26
N GLU A 60 -4.63 14.19 3.49
CA GLU A 60 -4.43 13.42 4.74
C GLU A 60 -5.51 12.36 5.02
N GLY A 61 -6.62 12.39 4.29
CA GLY A 61 -7.71 11.42 4.40
C GLY A 61 -7.43 10.12 3.64
N VAL A 62 -6.45 10.12 2.71
CA VAL A 62 -6.13 8.98 1.86
C VAL A 62 -5.08 8.09 2.53
N LYS A 63 -5.43 6.81 2.73
CA LYS A 63 -4.52 5.81 3.31
C LYS A 63 -4.32 4.64 2.36
N VAL A 64 -3.05 4.36 2.04
CA VAL A 64 -2.65 3.22 1.20
C VAL A 64 -2.03 2.15 2.08
N ILE A 65 -2.56 0.93 2.00
CA ILE A 65 -2.08 -0.25 2.75
C ILE A 65 -1.76 -1.35 1.73
N PHE A 66 -0.52 -1.81 1.71
CA PHE A 66 -0.13 -2.97 0.93
C PHE A 66 -0.47 -4.24 1.71
N HIS A 67 -1.40 -5.05 1.18
CA HIS A 67 -1.67 -6.36 1.73
C HIS A 67 -0.69 -7.37 1.15
N PHE A 68 0.19 -7.91 2.00
CA PHE A 68 1.12 -8.97 1.61
C PHE A 68 0.43 -10.31 1.76
N PHE A 69 0.15 -10.99 0.64
CA PHE A 69 -0.29 -12.37 0.65
C PHE A 69 0.93 -13.29 0.75
N TYR A 70 0.98 -14.15 1.75
CA TYR A 70 2.00 -15.19 1.88
C TYR A 70 1.42 -16.52 1.40
N PRO A 71 1.67 -16.93 0.15
CA PRO A 71 1.07 -18.15 -0.41
C PRO A 71 1.57 -19.45 0.25
N ASP A 72 2.68 -19.43 1.00
CA ASP A 72 3.39 -20.65 1.44
C ASP A 72 3.38 -20.94 2.95
N ILE A 73 2.61 -20.22 3.77
CA ILE A 73 2.59 -20.48 5.22
C ILE A 73 1.54 -21.55 5.54
N LYS A 74 2.01 -22.74 5.94
CA LYS A 74 1.13 -23.81 6.45
C LYS A 74 0.48 -23.36 7.77
N PRO A 75 -0.82 -23.67 8.01
CA PRO A 75 -1.61 -23.12 9.11
C PRO A 75 -1.05 -23.36 10.53
N ASN A 76 -0.14 -24.32 10.70
CA ASN A 76 0.39 -24.71 12.01
C ASN A 76 1.71 -24.00 12.40
N GLN A 77 2.07 -22.88 11.74
CA GLN A 77 3.27 -22.10 12.06
C GLN A 77 2.98 -20.65 12.55
N MET A 78 1.74 -20.34 12.96
CA MET A 78 1.44 -19.02 13.54
C MET A 78 1.73 -18.98 15.05
N ASN A 79 2.86 -18.38 15.43
CA ASN A 79 2.92 -17.55 16.62
C ASN A 79 2.92 -16.09 16.14
N ILE A 80 1.73 -15.53 15.93
CA ILE A 80 1.57 -14.10 15.65
C ILE A 80 1.67 -13.34 16.98
N PRO A 81 2.69 -12.48 17.18
CA PRO A 81 2.68 -11.59 18.33
C PRO A 81 1.47 -10.68 18.21
N THR A 82 0.56 -10.79 19.17
CA THR A 82 -0.49 -9.79 19.38
C THR A 82 0.19 -8.56 19.95
N LEU A 83 0.28 -7.48 19.16
CA LEU A 83 0.66 -6.17 19.68
C LEU A 83 -0.51 -5.64 20.51
N TYR A 84 -0.31 -5.60 21.84
CA TYR A 84 -1.17 -4.87 22.78
C TYR A 84 -0.96 -3.36 22.65
#